data_AF-A0AA36EWT1-F1
#
_entry.id   AF-A0AA36EWT1-F1
#
_cell.length_a   1.000
_cell.length_b   1.000
_cell.length_c   1.000
_cell.angle_alpha   90.00
_cell.angle_beta   90.00
_cell.angle_gamma   90.00
#
_symmetry.space_group_name_H-M   'P 1'
#
loop_
_entity.id
_entity.type
_entity.pdbx_description
1 polymer ?
#
loop_
_entity_poly.entity_id
_entity_poly.type
_entity_poly.pdbx_seq_one_letter_code
_entity_poly.pdbx_strand_id
1 'polypeptide(L)'
;MAMLKHERSQRHIKCLIDLKIFGNVRIDLQLDARKNQSIQQHNEKVRRNRSILQRLIDVVIFLGLQELSFRGHFESEGSNNRGNYRELVYLISKYDKQMESHLDTASIFTGLSNRIQNDLIEAIHKVMLNEMQKEIDQAKYVSILVDETSDVSASSQLSTVLRYVTEDCVTKE
;
A
#
# COMPACT_ATOMS: atom_id res chain seq x y z
N MET A 1 -7.52 -32.87 -50.00
CA MET A 1 -6.91 -31.63 -49.43
C MET A 1 -7.34 -31.34 -47.99
N ALA A 2 -8.61 -31.45 -47.61
CA ALA A 2 -9.07 -31.10 -46.25
C ALA A 2 -8.43 -31.96 -45.12
N MET A 3 -8.27 -33.26 -45.34
CA MET A 3 -7.71 -34.18 -44.34
C MET A 3 -6.22 -33.93 -44.02
N LEU A 4 -5.39 -33.70 -45.05
CA LEU A 4 -3.99 -33.28 -44.90
C LEU A 4 -3.86 -31.92 -44.20
N LYS A 5 -4.83 -31.02 -44.42
CA LYS A 5 -4.89 -29.72 -43.75
C LYS A 5 -5.29 -29.86 -42.27
N HIS A 6 -6.16 -30.83 -41.97
CA HIS A 6 -6.54 -31.18 -40.60
C HIS A 6 -5.38 -31.82 -39.83
N GLU A 7 -4.68 -32.80 -40.40
CA GLU A 7 -3.51 -33.44 -39.78
C GLU A 7 -2.40 -32.44 -39.44
N ARG A 8 -2.17 -31.44 -40.30
CA ARG A 8 -1.18 -30.39 -40.06
C ARG A 8 -1.70 -29.24 -39.18
N SER A 9 -2.95 -29.28 -38.74
CA SER A 9 -3.50 -28.23 -37.88
C SER A 9 -2.89 -28.31 -36.48
N GLN A 10 -2.69 -27.14 -35.85
CA GLN A 10 -2.19 -27.08 -34.47
C GLN A 10 -3.08 -27.84 -33.48
N ARG A 11 -4.40 -27.86 -33.71
CA ARG A 11 -5.33 -28.64 -32.87
C ARG A 11 -5.06 -30.13 -32.96
N HIS A 12 -4.94 -30.68 -34.17
CA HIS A 12 -4.67 -32.11 -34.35
C HIS A 12 -3.31 -32.51 -33.75
N ILE A 13 -2.27 -31.73 -34.05
CA ILE A 13 -0.92 -31.97 -33.51
C ILE A 13 -0.93 -31.93 -31.98
N LYS A 14 -1.59 -30.94 -31.38
CA LYS A 14 -1.71 -30.82 -29.92
C LYS A 14 -2.46 -31.98 -29.30
N CYS A 15 -3.60 -32.39 -29.86
CA CYS A 15 -4.34 -33.56 -29.37
C CYS A 15 -3.53 -34.87 -29.51
N LEU A 16 -2.76 -35.02 -30.57
CA LEU A 16 -1.93 -36.22 -30.80
C LEU A 16 -0.73 -36.27 -29.84
N ILE A 17 -0.14 -35.11 -29.55
CA ILE A 17 0.86 -34.94 -28.49
C ILE A 17 0.23 -35.28 -27.13
N ASP A 18 -0.89 -34.67 -26.77
CA ASP A 18 -1.56 -34.91 -25.49
C ASP A 18 -1.92 -36.39 -25.29
N LEU A 19 -2.39 -37.08 -26.35
CA LEU A 19 -2.67 -38.51 -26.33
C LEU A 19 -1.40 -39.35 -26.13
N LYS A 20 -0.28 -39.01 -26.78
CA LYS A 20 1.00 -39.73 -26.63
C LYS A 20 1.58 -39.59 -25.22
N ILE A 21 1.38 -38.45 -24.59
CA ILE A 21 1.90 -38.19 -23.25
C ILE A 21 0.88 -38.58 -22.16
N PHE A 22 -0.37 -38.88 -22.52
CA PHE A 22 -1.42 -39.33 -21.61
C PHE A 22 -0.99 -40.59 -20.83
N GLY A 23 -0.94 -40.49 -19.51
CA GLY A 23 -0.48 -41.57 -18.61
C GLY A 23 1.04 -41.72 -18.49
N ASN A 24 1.83 -41.07 -19.37
CA ASN A 24 3.29 -41.10 -19.35
C ASN A 24 3.92 -39.84 -18.73
N VAL A 25 3.13 -38.81 -18.43
CA VAL A 25 3.63 -37.67 -17.64
C VAL A 25 3.82 -38.12 -16.20
N ARG A 26 5.07 -38.06 -15.74
CA ARG A 26 5.45 -38.20 -14.35
C ARG A 26 4.66 -37.22 -13.47
N ILE A 27 3.88 -37.75 -12.51
CA ILE A 27 2.97 -36.98 -11.64
C ILE A 27 3.75 -35.95 -10.81
N ASP A 28 4.98 -36.27 -10.41
CA ASP A 28 5.91 -35.37 -9.71
C ASP A 28 6.22 -34.10 -10.52
N LEU A 29 6.46 -34.20 -11.83
CA LEU A 29 6.70 -33.03 -12.69
C LEU A 29 5.44 -32.15 -12.87
N GLN A 30 4.25 -32.73 -12.89
CA GLN A 30 2.99 -31.96 -12.97
C GLN A 30 2.66 -31.25 -11.64
N LEU A 31 2.92 -31.92 -10.52
CA LEU A 31 2.79 -31.32 -9.19
C LEU A 31 3.78 -30.14 -9.06
N ASP A 32 5.00 -30.29 -9.55
CA ASP A 32 5.99 -29.20 -9.57
C ASP A 32 5.57 -28.05 -10.49
N ALA A 33 5.08 -28.32 -11.70
CA ALA A 33 4.63 -27.28 -12.63
C ALA A 33 3.42 -26.50 -12.10
N ARG A 34 2.39 -27.19 -11.55
CA ARG A 34 1.22 -26.54 -10.95
C ARG A 34 1.57 -25.77 -9.69
N LYS A 35 2.45 -26.32 -8.85
CA LYS A 35 2.98 -25.65 -7.66
C LYS A 35 3.74 -24.38 -8.04
N ASN A 36 4.62 -24.45 -9.03
CA ASN A 36 5.36 -23.28 -9.54
C ASN A 36 4.42 -22.22 -10.12
N GLN A 37 3.40 -22.63 -10.88
CA GLN A 37 2.39 -21.71 -11.40
C GLN A 37 1.57 -21.04 -10.27
N SER A 38 1.18 -21.80 -9.25
CA SER A 38 0.48 -21.26 -8.08
C SER A 38 1.34 -20.27 -7.30
N ILE A 39 2.63 -20.58 -7.11
CA ILE A 39 3.61 -19.68 -6.49
C ILE A 39 3.75 -18.39 -7.32
N GLN A 40 3.84 -18.49 -8.64
CA GLN A 40 3.92 -17.32 -9.52
C GLN A 40 2.67 -16.43 -9.40
N GLN A 41 1.47 -17.01 -9.44
CA GLN A 41 0.22 -16.27 -9.27
C GLN A 41 0.12 -15.60 -7.89
N HIS A 42 0.55 -16.30 -6.84
CA HIS A 42 0.61 -15.74 -5.50
C HIS A 42 1.58 -14.56 -5.43
N ASN A 43 2.79 -14.70 -5.98
CA ASN A 43 3.79 -13.64 -5.99
C ASN A 43 3.33 -12.42 -6.80
N GLU A 44 2.65 -12.63 -7.92
CA GLU A 44 2.03 -11.53 -8.68
C GLU A 44 0.98 -10.79 -7.85
N LYS A 45 0.13 -11.52 -7.12
CA LYS A 45 -0.87 -10.93 -6.24
C LYS A 45 -0.22 -10.13 -5.11
N VAL A 46 0.82 -10.68 -4.47
CA VAL A 46 1.58 -9.98 -3.42
C VAL A 46 2.21 -8.70 -3.99
N ARG A 47 2.80 -8.76 -5.19
CA ARG A 47 3.40 -7.59 -5.85
C ARG A 47 2.35 -6.52 -6.15
N ARG A 48 1.18 -6.91 -6.66
CA ARG A 48 0.05 -5.99 -6.89
C ARG A 48 -0.40 -5.35 -5.58
N ASN A 49 -0.63 -6.14 -4.53
CA ASN A 49 -1.06 -5.62 -3.23
C ASN A 49 -0.05 -4.65 -2.61
N ARG A 50 1.25 -4.94 -2.69
CA ARG A 50 2.32 -4.03 -2.23
C ARG A 50 2.32 -2.72 -3.01
N SER A 51 2.15 -2.80 -4.33
CA SER A 51 2.04 -1.63 -5.21
C SER A 51 0.86 -0.73 -4.81
N ILE A 52 -0.30 -1.31 -4.51
CA ILE A 52 -1.47 -0.56 -4.03
C ILE A 52 -1.21 0.07 -2.67
N LEU A 53 -0.68 -0.72 -1.72
CA LEU A 53 -0.38 -0.25 -0.37
C LEU A 53 0.60 0.92 -0.38
N GLN A 54 1.61 0.88 -1.25
CA GLN A 54 2.56 1.98 -1.43
C GLN A 54 1.84 3.29 -1.79
N ARG A 55 0.92 3.27 -2.76
CA ARG A 55 0.14 4.46 -3.13
C ARG A 55 -0.69 5.01 -1.97
N LEU A 56 -1.30 4.12 -1.17
CA LEU A 56 -2.07 4.53 0.00
C LEU A 56 -1.17 5.19 1.06
N ILE A 57 0.03 4.63 1.29
CA ILE A 57 1.04 5.22 2.19
C ILE A 57 1.47 6.60 1.68
N ASP A 58 1.74 6.73 0.37
CA ASP A 58 2.14 8.00 -0.23
C ASP A 58 1.06 9.07 -0.06
N VAL A 59 -0.22 8.70 -0.16
CA VAL A 59 -1.36 9.59 0.13
C VAL A 59 -1.35 10.05 1.60
N VAL A 60 -1.14 9.13 2.54
CA VAL A 60 -1.07 9.48 3.97
C VAL A 60 0.09 10.43 4.26
N ILE A 61 1.27 10.13 3.72
CA ILE A 61 2.47 10.97 3.85
C ILE A 61 2.20 12.35 3.25
N PHE A 62 1.64 12.42 2.05
CA PHE A 62 1.31 13.69 1.39
C PHE A 62 0.38 14.55 2.24
N LEU A 63 -0.71 13.98 2.75
CA LEU A 63 -1.64 14.72 3.60
C LEU A 63 -0.99 15.20 4.91
N GLY A 64 -0.14 14.37 5.51
CA GLY A 64 0.62 14.75 6.70
C GLY A 64 1.60 15.90 6.43
N LEU A 65 2.33 15.86 5.31
CA LEU A 65 3.27 16.91 4.91
C LEU A 65 2.59 18.23 4.54
N GLN A 66 1.35 18.19 4.09
CA GLN A 66 0.57 19.38 3.73
C GLN A 66 -0.33 19.87 4.87
N GLU A 67 -0.29 19.22 6.04
CA GLU A 67 -1.16 19.51 7.19
C GLU A 67 -2.66 19.48 6.84
N LEU A 68 -3.03 18.63 5.88
CA LEU A 68 -4.40 18.50 5.41
C LEU A 68 -5.18 17.51 6.26
N SER A 69 -6.43 17.87 6.55
CA SER A 69 -7.36 16.94 7.19
C SER A 69 -7.57 15.71 6.32
N PHE A 70 -7.57 14.52 6.91
CA PHE A 70 -7.73 13.28 6.16
C PHE A 70 -9.20 13.04 5.77
N ARG A 71 -10.11 13.40 6.68
CA ARG A 71 -11.53 13.02 6.67
C ARG A 71 -12.41 14.23 6.42
N GLY A 72 -13.54 13.98 5.75
CA GLY A 72 -14.62 14.95 5.61
C GLY A 72 -15.64 14.81 6.74
N HIS A 73 -16.58 15.75 6.82
CA HIS A 73 -17.73 15.63 7.73
C HIS A 73 -18.60 14.41 7.40
N PHE A 74 -18.79 14.13 6.12
CA PHE A 74 -19.59 13.00 5.64
C PHE A 74 -18.84 12.27 4.53
N GLU A 75 -18.53 10.98 4.75
CA GLU A 75 -17.83 10.13 3.78
C GLU A 75 -18.78 9.19 3.01
N SER A 76 -20.09 9.41 3.08
CA SER A 76 -21.07 8.62 2.33
C SER A 76 -20.96 8.89 0.82
N GLU A 77 -21.45 7.97 -0.01
CA GLU A 77 -21.39 8.11 -1.48
C GLU A 77 -22.14 9.33 -2.01
N GLY A 78 -23.18 9.78 -1.32
CA GLY A 78 -23.93 10.99 -1.67
C GLY A 78 -23.28 12.30 -1.24
N SER A 79 -22.11 12.26 -0.61
CA SER A 79 -21.40 13.46 -0.19
C SER A 79 -20.59 14.06 -1.34
N ASN A 80 -20.72 15.38 -1.53
CA ASN A 80 -19.92 16.12 -2.50
C ASN A 80 -18.43 16.17 -2.14
N ASN A 81 -18.09 15.99 -0.86
CA ASN A 81 -16.71 15.95 -0.38
C ASN A 81 -16.58 14.87 0.70
N ARG A 82 -15.96 13.74 0.34
CA ARG A 82 -15.80 12.58 1.21
C ARG A 82 -14.49 12.60 2.00
N GLY A 83 -13.81 13.76 2.07
CA GLY A 83 -12.53 13.93 2.72
C GLY A 83 -11.33 13.79 1.79
N ASN A 84 -10.24 14.46 2.13
CA ASN A 84 -9.08 14.58 1.26
C ASN A 84 -8.42 13.23 0.96
N TYR A 85 -8.40 12.29 1.92
CA TYR A 85 -7.84 10.96 1.69
C TYR A 85 -8.58 10.20 0.58
N ARG A 86 -9.91 10.12 0.68
CA ARG A 86 -10.70 9.37 -0.32
C ARG A 86 -10.65 10.06 -1.68
N GLU A 87 -10.83 11.37 -1.72
CA GLU A 87 -10.79 12.11 -2.99
C GLU A 87 -9.42 12.03 -3.67
N LEU A 88 -8.33 12.08 -2.90
CA LEU A 88 -6.97 11.94 -3.46
C LEU A 88 -6.72 10.52 -3.98
N VAL A 89 -7.20 9.48 -3.28
CA VAL A 89 -7.14 8.10 -3.78
C VAL A 89 -7.92 7.93 -5.09
N TYR A 90 -9.13 8.49 -5.18
CA TYR A 90 -9.92 8.49 -6.43
C TYR A 90 -9.27 9.34 -7.53
N LEU A 91 -8.56 10.41 -7.18
CA LEU A 91 -7.80 11.18 -8.16
C LEU A 91 -6.66 10.34 -8.73
N ILE A 92 -5.89 9.64 -7.88
CA ILE A 92 -4.82 8.74 -8.32
C ILE A 92 -5.38 7.63 -9.19
N SER A 93 -6.54 7.04 -8.85
CA SER A 93 -7.13 5.98 -9.65
C SER A 93 -7.50 6.40 -11.07
N LYS A 94 -7.77 7.69 -11.32
CA LYS A 94 -7.99 8.18 -12.70
C LYS A 94 -6.76 8.07 -13.60
N TYR A 95 -5.56 8.07 -13.02
CA TYR A 95 -4.29 8.03 -13.76
C TYR A 95 -3.54 6.71 -13.59
N ASP A 96 -3.93 5.90 -12.61
CA ASP A 96 -3.31 4.61 -12.31
C ASP A 96 -4.29 3.45 -12.50
N LYS A 97 -4.11 2.72 -13.61
CA LYS A 97 -4.95 1.56 -13.96
C LYS A 97 -4.92 0.45 -12.91
N GLN A 98 -3.82 0.27 -12.17
CA GLN A 98 -3.78 -0.73 -11.10
C GLN A 98 -4.65 -0.30 -9.93
N MET A 99 -4.61 1.00 -9.59
CA MET A 99 -5.44 1.56 -8.53
C MET A 99 -6.92 1.55 -8.91
N GLU A 100 -7.25 1.94 -10.15
CA GLU A 100 -8.60 1.83 -10.72
C GLU A 100 -9.14 0.40 -10.60
N SER A 101 -8.42 -0.56 -11.17
CA SER A 101 -8.82 -1.97 -11.13
C SER A 101 -8.94 -2.50 -9.71
N HIS A 102 -8.08 -2.06 -8.79
CA HIS A 102 -8.18 -2.43 -7.38
C HIS A 102 -9.45 -1.90 -6.75
N LEU A 103 -9.79 -0.62 -6.93
CA LEU A 103 -11.00 -0.03 -6.36
C LEU A 103 -12.28 -0.69 -6.91
N ASP A 104 -12.28 -1.09 -8.18
CA ASP A 104 -13.44 -1.76 -8.80
C ASP A 104 -13.60 -3.22 -8.38
N THR A 105 -12.50 -3.94 -8.15
CA THR A 105 -12.52 -5.39 -7.88
C THR A 105 -12.39 -5.75 -6.41
N ALA A 106 -11.95 -4.81 -5.57
CA ALA A 106 -11.71 -5.06 -4.15
C ALA A 106 -13.02 -5.30 -3.40
N SER A 107 -13.22 -6.53 -2.94
CA SER A 107 -14.37 -6.90 -2.08
C SER A 107 -14.05 -6.87 -0.58
N ILE A 108 -12.79 -7.12 -0.20
CA ILE A 108 -12.39 -7.27 1.21
C ILE A 108 -11.58 -6.06 1.70
N PHE A 109 -10.65 -5.57 0.88
CA PHE A 109 -9.75 -4.48 1.23
C PHE A 109 -9.72 -3.47 0.08
N THR A 110 -10.41 -2.35 0.27
CA THR A 110 -10.38 -1.21 -0.66
C THR A 110 -9.35 -0.17 -0.27
N GLY A 111 -8.82 -0.23 0.96
CA GLY A 111 -7.92 0.78 1.50
C GLY A 111 -8.59 2.12 1.88
N LEU A 112 -9.90 2.24 1.74
CA LEU A 112 -10.63 3.50 1.90
C LEU A 112 -11.23 3.72 3.29
N SER A 113 -11.40 2.64 4.08
CA SER A 113 -12.10 2.75 5.35
C SER A 113 -11.32 3.55 6.39
N ASN A 114 -12.06 4.21 7.27
CA ASN A 114 -11.55 4.90 8.43
C ASN A 114 -10.55 4.08 9.26
N ARG A 115 -10.80 2.79 9.43
CA ARG A 115 -9.93 1.90 10.21
C ARG A 115 -8.59 1.72 9.51
N ILE A 116 -8.60 1.43 8.20
CA ILE A 116 -7.36 1.26 7.44
C ILE A 116 -6.56 2.56 7.38
N GLN A 117 -7.22 3.71 7.23
CA GLN A 117 -6.54 5.00 7.29
C GLN A 117 -5.77 5.16 8.61
N ASN A 118 -6.39 4.85 9.74
CA ASN A 118 -5.74 4.90 11.04
C ASN A 118 -4.61 3.87 11.17
N ASP A 119 -4.80 2.64 10.68
CA ASP A 119 -3.77 1.60 10.69
C ASP A 119 -2.52 2.04 9.90
N LEU A 120 -2.71 2.73 8.76
CA LEU A 120 -1.61 3.29 7.95
C LEU A 120 -0.91 4.43 8.69
N ILE A 121 -1.66 5.36 9.28
CA ILE A 121 -1.11 6.46 10.08
C ILE A 121 -0.29 5.90 11.25
N GLU A 122 -0.80 4.91 11.96
CA GLU A 122 -0.11 4.29 13.09
C GLU A 122 1.16 3.55 12.64
N ALA A 123 1.12 2.85 11.51
CA ALA A 123 2.30 2.18 10.96
C ALA A 123 3.41 3.18 10.58
N ILE A 124 3.05 4.28 9.92
CA ILE A 124 3.99 5.35 9.55
C ILE A 124 4.55 6.00 10.83
N HIS A 125 3.68 6.35 11.77
CA HIS A 125 4.06 6.92 13.06
C HIS A 125 5.09 6.03 13.79
N LYS A 126 4.86 4.71 13.86
CA LYS A 126 5.80 3.77 14.50
C LYS A 126 7.17 3.76 13.84
N VAL A 127 7.23 3.76 12.50
CA VAL A 127 8.50 3.78 11.77
C VAL A 127 9.24 5.10 12.04
N MET A 128 8.54 6.22 11.93
CA MET A 128 9.13 7.55 12.19
C MET A 128 9.63 7.67 13.63
N LEU A 129 8.82 7.21 14.60
CA LEU A 129 9.18 7.26 16.02
C LEU A 129 10.41 6.40 16.32
N ASN A 130 10.50 5.21 15.75
CA ASN A 130 11.67 4.34 15.93
C ASN A 130 12.95 4.96 15.37
N GLU A 131 12.87 5.64 14.22
CA GLU A 131 14.03 6.34 13.66
C GLU A 131 14.41 7.56 14.52
N MET A 132 13.44 8.38 14.95
CA MET A 132 13.71 9.49 15.87
C MET A 132 14.33 9.01 17.18
N GLN A 133 13.83 7.91 17.77
CA GLN A 133 14.39 7.34 19.00
C GLN A 133 15.86 6.96 18.82
N LYS A 134 16.22 6.30 17.72
CA LYS A 134 17.63 5.96 17.43
C LYS A 134 18.50 7.20 17.33
N GLU A 135 18.02 8.25 16.65
CA GLU A 135 18.75 9.51 16.52
C GLU A 135 18.94 10.19 17.89
N ILE A 136 17.91 10.20 18.72
CA ILE A 136 17.95 10.79 20.07
C ILE A 136 18.88 10.00 20.98
N ASP A 137 18.86 8.67 20.93
CA ASP A 137 19.74 7.79 21.73
C ASP A 137 21.22 8.00 21.39
N GLN A 138 21.52 8.41 20.15
CA GLN A 138 22.87 8.73 19.68
C GLN A 138 23.26 10.19 19.95
N ALA A 139 22.29 11.07 20.22
CA ALA A 139 22.54 12.49 20.41
C ALA A 139 23.29 12.75 21.72
N LYS A 140 24.42 13.45 21.63
CA LYS A 140 25.21 13.84 22.80
C LYS A 140 24.51 14.87 23.70
N TYR A 141 23.69 15.72 23.07
CA TYR A 141 22.98 16.80 23.74
C TYR A 141 21.54 16.84 23.27
N VAL A 142 20.63 16.92 24.24
CA VAL A 142 19.19 17.03 24.03
C VAL A 142 18.66 18.14 24.92
N SER A 143 17.68 18.88 24.43
CA SER A 143 16.98 19.92 25.17
C SER A 143 15.48 19.79 24.97
N ILE A 144 14.72 20.15 26.00
CA ILE A 144 13.25 20.17 25.95
C ILE A 144 12.85 21.63 26.12
N LEU A 145 12.12 22.16 25.14
CA LEU A 145 11.49 23.47 25.21
C LEU A 145 10.04 23.25 25.60
N VAL A 146 9.60 23.95 26.65
CA VAL A 146 8.23 23.87 27.15
C VAL A 146 7.68 25.29 27.16
N ASP A 147 6.57 25.50 26.47
CA ASP A 147 5.89 26.78 26.37
C ASP A 147 4.42 26.62 26.76
N GLU A 148 3.93 27.48 27.65
CA GLU A 148 2.55 27.45 28.12
C GLU A 148 1.84 28.74 27.71
N THR A 149 0.72 28.61 27.00
CA THR A 149 -0.15 29.72 26.64
C THR A 149 -1.55 29.49 27.20
N SER A 150 -2.16 30.49 27.79
CA SER A 150 -3.57 30.43 28.21
C SER A 150 -4.46 30.95 27.09
N ASP A 151 -5.49 30.19 26.72
CA ASP A 151 -6.47 30.64 25.74
C ASP A 151 -7.51 31.61 26.35
N VAL A 152 -8.41 32.13 25.50
CA VAL A 152 -9.47 33.06 25.90
C VAL A 152 -10.46 32.47 26.91
N SER A 153 -10.49 31.14 27.08
CA SER A 153 -11.29 30.44 28.08
C SER A 153 -10.55 30.22 29.41
N ALA A 154 -9.35 30.80 29.55
CA ALA A 154 -8.42 30.57 30.66
C ALA A 154 -7.95 29.10 30.76
N SER A 155 -8.04 28.34 29.67
CA SER A 155 -7.48 27.00 29.59
C SER A 155 -6.02 27.08 29.18
N SER A 156 -5.12 26.50 29.99
CA SER A 156 -3.71 26.39 29.65
C SER A 156 -3.47 25.33 28.58
N GLN A 157 -2.72 25.69 27.55
CA GLN A 157 -2.18 24.77 26.54
C GLN A 157 -0.66 24.73 26.66
N LEU A 158 -0.11 23.52 26.77
CA LEU A 158 1.32 23.27 26.90
C LEU A 158 1.88 22.72 25.59
N SER A 159 2.80 23.43 24.97
CA SER A 159 3.61 22.95 23.86
C SER A 159 4.94 22.39 24.38
N THR A 160 5.36 21.24 23.86
CA THR A 160 6.64 20.62 24.20
C THR A 160 7.39 20.30 22.91
N VAL A 161 8.61 20.82 22.77
CA VAL A 161 9.48 20.59 21.61
C VAL A 161 10.77 19.91 22.10
N LEU A 162 11.16 18.84 21.42
CA LEU A 162 12.38 18.10 21.71
C LEU A 162 13.45 18.49 20.69
N ARG A 163 14.47 19.24 21.12
CA ARG A 163 15.56 19.68 20.26
C ARG A 163 16.83 18.87 20.54
N TYR A 164 17.43 18.30 19.50
CA TYR A 164 18.67 17.52 19.58
C TYR A 164 19.61 17.81 18.40
N VAL A 165 20.89 17.47 18.54
CA VAL A 165 21.91 17.64 17.50
C VAL A 165 22.37 16.27 17.03
N THR A 166 22.28 16.02 15.71
CA THR A 166 22.73 14.78 15.08
C THR A 166 24.25 14.68 15.02
N GLU A 167 24.79 13.50 14.73
CA GLU A 167 26.24 13.30 14.53
C GLU A 167 26.81 14.21 13.42
N ASP A 168 26.03 14.47 12.39
CA ASP A 168 26.36 15.39 11.29
C ASP A 168 26.30 16.88 11.69
N CYS A 169 26.16 17.18 12.98
CA CYS A 169 26.02 18.52 13.54
C CYS A 169 24.80 19.29 13.01
N VAL A 170 23.72 18.58 12.66
CA VAL A 170 22.45 19.19 12.25
C VAL A 170 21.52 19.27 13.45
N THR A 171 20.97 20.45 13.72
CA THR A 171 19.95 20.63 14.76
C THR A 171 18.58 20.21 14.22
N LYS A 172 17.88 19.34 14.95
CA LYS A 172 16.49 18.94 14.68
C LYS A 172 15.59 19.30 15.85
N GLU A 173 14.32 19.53 15.56
CA GLU A 173 13.23 19.92 16.47
C GLU A 173 11.98 19.09 16.21
#